data_AF-A0A1H0HH74-F1
#
_entry.id   AF-A0A1H0HH74-F1
#
_cell.length_a   1.000
_cell.length_b   1.000
_cell.length_c   1.000
_cell.angle_alpha   90.00
_cell.angle_beta   90.00
_cell.angle_gamma   90.00
#
_symmetry.space_group_name_H-M   'P 1'
#
loop_
_entity.id
_entity.type
_entity.pdbx_description
1 polymer ?
#
loop_
_entity_poly.entity_id
_entity_poly.type
_entity_poly.pdbx_seq_one_letter_code
_entity_poly.pdbx_strand_id
1 'polypeptide(L)'
;MSIFNFSKKFSNSEKSNAPKRNDKYNLAMKEFESNKYSDDEKAKDYLQIAYEASNGHPLDRHYWYNAAIDYYYNLSRTEGYKALEKCKELCKESIEFTPEALDAFKEEYHGESLLDFIPPNVPAFKRLAVIYEEEGNYSDAIEVCEEAIALGLRDGTPGGFEARKQKLEEKRMSN
;
A
#
# COMPACT_ATOMS: atom_id res chain seq x y z
N MET A 1 -31.72 -4.63 -53.39
CA MET A 1 -32.01 -4.16 -52.02
C MET A 1 -32.11 -5.38 -51.11
N SER A 2 -31.04 -5.70 -50.38
CA SER A 2 -31.10 -6.70 -49.29
C SER A 2 -30.48 -6.07 -48.05
N ILE A 3 -31.34 -5.79 -47.08
CA ILE A 3 -31.00 -5.24 -45.78
C ILE A 3 -30.56 -6.42 -44.91
N PHE A 4 -29.28 -6.46 -44.55
CA PHE A 4 -28.78 -7.41 -43.55
C PHE A 4 -29.12 -6.88 -42.15
N ASN A 5 -30.05 -7.56 -41.48
CA ASN A 5 -30.37 -7.35 -40.07
C ASN A 5 -29.20 -7.81 -39.20
N PHE A 6 -28.44 -6.87 -38.65
CA PHE A 6 -27.37 -7.15 -37.69
C PHE A 6 -27.91 -6.96 -36.26
N SER A 7 -28.71 -7.91 -35.76
CA SER A 7 -29.03 -7.96 -34.34
C SER A 7 -27.89 -8.67 -33.60
N LYS A 8 -26.85 -7.94 -33.20
CA LYS A 8 -25.86 -8.45 -32.26
C LYS A 8 -26.49 -8.39 -30.86
N LYS A 9 -26.96 -9.55 -30.38
CA LYS A 9 -27.30 -9.77 -28.97
C LYS A 9 -26.09 -9.34 -28.14
N PHE A 10 -26.26 -8.33 -27.30
CA PHE A 10 -25.35 -8.08 -26.19
C PHE A 10 -25.41 -9.32 -25.29
N SER A 11 -24.36 -10.13 -25.32
CA SER A 11 -24.16 -11.18 -24.35
C SER A 11 -24.01 -10.55 -22.97
N ASN A 12 -24.82 -11.03 -22.03
CA ASN A 12 -24.67 -10.78 -20.60
C ASN A 12 -23.19 -10.79 -20.21
N SER A 13 -22.68 -9.65 -19.73
CA SER A 13 -21.43 -9.63 -18.98
C SER A 13 -21.68 -10.39 -17.69
N GLU A 14 -21.22 -11.64 -17.64
CA GLU A 14 -21.18 -12.40 -16.41
C GLU A 14 -20.43 -11.58 -15.36
N LYS A 15 -21.08 -11.47 -14.20
CA LYS A 15 -20.65 -10.67 -13.05
C LYS A 15 -19.21 -11.03 -12.71
N SER A 16 -18.37 -10.02 -12.50
CA SER A 16 -17.00 -10.18 -12.03
C SER A 16 -16.99 -11.12 -10.82
N ASN A 17 -16.20 -12.19 -10.89
CA ASN A 17 -15.93 -13.12 -9.79
C ASN A 17 -15.03 -12.52 -8.71
N ALA A 18 -14.84 -11.20 -8.71
CA ALA A 18 -14.10 -10.46 -7.69
C ALA A 18 -14.63 -10.83 -6.29
N PRO A 19 -13.79 -11.32 -5.36
CA PRO A 19 -14.21 -11.51 -3.98
C PRO A 19 -14.74 -10.17 -3.46
N LYS A 20 -16.00 -10.16 -3.00
CA LYS A 20 -16.56 -8.97 -2.35
C LYS A 20 -15.68 -8.65 -1.15
N ARG A 21 -15.11 -7.43 -1.12
CA ARG A 21 -14.39 -6.90 0.05
C ARG A 21 -15.18 -7.17 1.32
N ASN A 22 -14.48 -7.48 2.40
CA ASN A 22 -15.14 -7.86 3.64
C ASN A 22 -16.02 -6.70 4.15
N ASP A 23 -17.33 -6.92 4.30
CA ASP A 23 -18.27 -5.88 4.76
C ASP A 23 -17.88 -5.31 6.14
N LYS A 24 -17.35 -6.17 7.03
CA LYS A 24 -16.81 -5.75 8.33
C LYS A 24 -15.60 -4.84 8.17
N TYR A 25 -14.71 -5.16 7.22
CA TYR A 25 -13.57 -4.32 6.89
C TYR A 25 -14.02 -2.94 6.38
N ASN A 26 -14.95 -2.91 5.41
CA ASN A 26 -15.45 -1.66 4.84
C ASN A 26 -16.10 -0.76 5.92
N LEU A 27 -16.90 -1.35 6.80
CA LEU A 27 -17.50 -0.62 7.91
C LEU A 27 -16.44 -0.08 8.88
N ALA A 28 -15.49 -0.92 9.29
CA ALA A 28 -14.42 -0.51 10.20
C ALA A 28 -13.55 0.60 9.60
N MET A 29 -13.17 0.50 8.32
CA MET A 29 -12.40 1.55 7.64
C MET A 29 -13.18 2.87 7.54
N LYS A 30 -14.50 2.81 7.29
CA LYS A 30 -15.35 4.01 7.28
C LYS A 30 -15.40 4.70 8.65
N GLU A 31 -15.53 3.91 9.72
CA GLU A 31 -15.53 4.43 11.08
C GLU A 31 -14.16 4.99 11.46
N PHE A 32 -13.06 4.30 11.12
CA PHE A 32 -11.71 4.83 11.26
C PHE A 32 -11.56 6.20 10.59
N GLU A 33 -11.93 6.31 9.31
CA GLU A 33 -11.84 7.55 8.54
C GLU A 33 -12.65 8.70 9.16
N SER A 34 -13.78 8.40 9.79
CA SER A 34 -14.63 9.39 10.45
C SER A 34 -14.06 9.89 11.78
N ASN A 35 -13.16 9.11 12.41
CA ASN A 35 -12.61 9.40 13.73
C ASN A 35 -11.13 9.82 13.71
N LYS A 36 -10.39 9.55 12.63
CA LYS A 36 -8.91 9.72 12.56
C LYS A 36 -8.35 11.12 12.83
N TYR A 37 -9.18 12.15 12.90
CA TYR A 37 -8.79 13.53 13.24
C TYR A 37 -9.54 14.12 14.44
N SER A 38 -10.43 13.34 15.06
CA SER A 38 -11.33 13.82 16.11
C SER A 38 -11.26 12.98 17.38
N ASP A 39 -10.95 11.68 17.26
CA ASP A 39 -10.95 10.73 18.35
C ASP A 39 -9.93 9.61 18.06
N ASP A 40 -8.69 9.79 18.56
CA ASP A 40 -7.58 8.86 18.30
C ASP A 40 -7.79 7.48 18.93
N GLU A 41 -8.50 7.41 20.07
CA GLU A 41 -8.81 6.13 20.71
C GLU A 41 -9.74 5.31 19.82
N LYS A 42 -10.85 5.90 19.37
CA LYS A 42 -11.75 5.24 18.42
C LYS A 42 -11.07 4.94 17.08
N ALA A 43 -10.22 5.83 16.58
CA ALA A 43 -9.50 5.59 15.34
C ALA A 43 -8.61 4.34 15.45
N LYS A 44 -7.87 4.20 16.55
CA LYS A 44 -7.03 3.03 16.83
C LYS A 44 -7.86 1.75 16.99
N ASP A 45 -9.00 1.81 17.68
CA ASP A 45 -9.93 0.68 17.81
C ASP A 45 -10.46 0.20 16.45
N TYR A 46 -10.91 1.13 15.60
CA TYR A 46 -11.41 0.77 14.27
C TYR A 46 -10.32 0.31 13.32
N LEU A 47 -9.09 0.81 13.44
CA LEU A 47 -7.94 0.23 12.74
C LEU A 47 -7.71 -1.21 13.18
N GLN A 48 -7.77 -1.52 14.47
CA GLN A 48 -7.62 -2.90 14.94
C GLN A 48 -8.74 -3.82 14.42
N ILE A 49 -9.99 -3.36 14.44
CA ILE A 49 -11.13 -4.12 13.89
C ILE A 49 -10.94 -4.35 12.38
N ALA A 50 -10.49 -3.33 11.64
CA ALA A 50 -10.20 -3.45 10.21
C ALA A 50 -9.02 -4.40 9.95
N TYR A 51 -8.01 -4.41 10.82
CA TYR A 51 -6.88 -5.34 10.74
C TYR A 51 -7.38 -6.79 10.76
N GLU A 52 -8.15 -7.13 11.78
CA GLU A 52 -8.73 -8.47 11.95
C GLU A 52 -9.66 -8.85 10.80
N ALA A 53 -10.49 -7.90 10.34
CA ALA A 53 -11.42 -8.14 9.24
C ALA A 53 -10.71 -8.36 7.89
N SER A 54 -9.52 -7.81 7.71
CA SER A 54 -8.72 -8.00 6.50
C SER A 54 -7.95 -9.33 6.45
N ASN A 55 -8.01 -10.16 7.51
CA ASN A 55 -7.32 -11.44 7.53
C ASN A 55 -7.84 -12.36 6.40
N GLY A 56 -6.91 -12.95 5.63
CA GLY A 56 -7.25 -13.76 4.46
C GLY A 56 -7.73 -12.96 3.24
N HIS A 57 -7.65 -11.62 3.27
CA HIS A 57 -8.03 -10.73 2.17
C HIS A 57 -6.85 -9.81 1.79
N PRO A 58 -5.93 -10.25 0.91
CA PRO A 58 -4.67 -9.54 0.66
C PRO A 58 -4.84 -8.10 0.16
N LEU A 59 -5.84 -7.83 -0.66
CA LEU A 59 -6.15 -6.47 -1.13
C LEU A 59 -6.59 -5.58 0.04
N ASP A 60 -7.51 -6.05 0.89
CA ASP A 60 -7.97 -5.31 2.06
C ASP A 60 -6.83 -5.11 3.07
N ARG A 61 -5.95 -6.12 3.26
CA ARG A 61 -4.74 -6.03 4.08
C ARG A 61 -3.79 -4.96 3.57
N HIS A 62 -3.54 -4.91 2.25
CA HIS A 62 -2.73 -3.87 1.62
C HIS A 62 -3.30 -2.46 1.89
N TYR A 63 -4.61 -2.26 1.65
CA TYR A 63 -5.24 -0.97 1.89
C TYR A 63 -5.23 -0.57 3.37
N TRP A 64 -5.38 -1.55 4.27
CA TRP A 64 -5.23 -1.32 5.70
C TRP A 64 -3.83 -0.82 6.05
N TYR A 65 -2.78 -1.47 5.56
CA TYR A 65 -1.40 -1.05 5.82
C TYR A 65 -1.16 0.39 5.37
N ASN A 66 -1.62 0.74 4.16
CA ASN A 66 -1.48 2.10 3.64
C ASN A 66 -2.15 3.14 4.56
N ALA A 67 -3.37 2.86 5.04
CA ALA A 67 -4.10 3.74 5.93
C ALA A 67 -3.44 3.85 7.32
N ALA A 68 -3.04 2.72 7.91
CA ALA A 68 -2.41 2.68 9.23
C ALA A 68 -1.06 3.39 9.23
N ILE A 69 -0.23 3.17 8.19
CA ILE A 69 1.07 3.84 8.05
C ILE A 69 0.88 5.36 7.93
N ASP A 70 -0.04 5.83 7.08
CA ASP A 70 -0.29 7.27 6.96
C ASP A 70 -0.79 7.87 8.28
N TYR A 71 -1.68 7.17 8.98
CA TYR A 71 -2.18 7.60 10.29
C TYR A 71 -1.07 7.73 11.32
N TYR A 72 -0.29 6.67 11.57
CA TYR A 72 0.78 6.68 12.58
C TYR A 72 1.92 7.63 12.20
N TYR A 73 2.23 7.77 10.90
CA TYR A 73 3.20 8.77 10.45
C TYR A 73 2.73 10.19 10.77
N ASN A 74 1.46 10.52 10.51
CA ASN A 74 0.93 11.84 10.86
C ASN A 74 0.83 12.04 12.38
N LEU A 75 0.41 11.00 13.12
CA LEU A 75 0.31 11.00 14.57
C LEU A 75 1.66 11.20 15.26
N SER A 76 2.76 10.75 14.64
CA SER A 76 4.13 11.00 15.15
C SER A 76 4.47 12.48 15.33
N ARG A 77 3.78 13.38 14.62
CA ARG A 77 3.99 14.83 14.74
C ARG A 77 3.43 15.39 16.04
N THR A 78 2.49 14.70 16.67
CA THR A 78 1.83 15.12 17.92
C THR A 78 2.16 14.19 19.09
N GLU A 79 2.18 12.88 18.88
CA GLU A 79 2.51 11.86 19.89
C GLU A 79 4.00 11.47 19.92
N GLY A 80 4.80 11.94 18.97
CA GLY A 80 6.25 11.78 18.96
C GLY A 80 6.72 10.34 18.70
N TYR A 81 7.75 9.94 19.44
CA TYR A 81 8.53 8.71 19.19
C TYR A 81 7.70 7.42 19.17
N LYS A 82 6.69 7.28 20.05
CA LYS A 82 5.89 6.03 20.12
C LYS A 82 5.10 5.79 18.84
N ALA A 83 4.49 6.83 18.28
CA ALA A 83 3.76 6.72 17.03
C ALA A 83 4.70 6.53 15.83
N LEU A 84 5.90 7.13 15.88
CA LEU A 84 6.93 6.90 14.86
C LEU A 84 7.41 5.44 14.84
N GLU A 85 7.71 4.85 16.00
CA GLU A 85 8.09 3.42 16.08
C GLU A 85 6.96 2.53 15.59
N LYS A 86 5.70 2.83 15.95
CA LYS A 86 4.58 2.06 15.41
C LYS A 86 4.47 2.18 13.89
N CYS A 87 4.72 3.36 13.34
CA CYS A 87 4.80 3.55 11.89
C CYS A 87 5.91 2.71 11.25
N LYS A 88 7.10 2.66 11.86
CA LYS A 88 8.23 1.83 11.39
C LYS A 88 7.88 0.35 11.40
N GLU A 89 7.29 -0.16 12.48
CA GLU A 89 6.80 -1.54 12.58
C GLU A 89 5.84 -1.87 11.44
N LEU A 90 4.81 -1.04 11.26
CA LEU A 90 3.81 -1.23 10.20
C LEU A 90 4.42 -1.16 8.79
N CYS A 91 5.42 -0.31 8.57
CA CYS A 91 6.12 -0.27 7.29
C CYS A 91 6.85 -1.59 7.03
N LYS A 92 7.55 -2.14 8.03
CA LYS A 92 8.27 -3.43 7.90
C LYS A 92 7.31 -4.57 7.60
N GLU A 93 6.22 -4.68 8.36
CA GLU A 93 5.18 -5.68 8.10
C GLU A 93 4.55 -5.53 6.71
N SER A 94 4.29 -4.30 6.27
CA SER A 94 3.73 -4.04 4.94
C SER A 94 4.70 -4.43 3.81
N ILE A 95 6.00 -4.17 3.98
CA ILE A 95 7.05 -4.55 3.03
C ILE A 95 7.12 -6.08 2.93
N GLU A 96 7.18 -6.78 4.07
CA GLU A 96 7.18 -8.24 4.11
C GLU A 96 5.93 -8.84 3.45
N PHE A 97 4.77 -8.22 3.64
CA PHE A 97 3.51 -8.61 3.03
C PHE A 97 3.39 -8.28 1.53
N THR A 98 4.29 -7.44 1.00
CA THR A 98 4.14 -6.88 -0.36
C THR A 98 4.07 -7.95 -1.45
N PRO A 99 4.89 -9.02 -1.47
CA PRO A 99 4.80 -10.06 -2.49
C PRO A 99 3.39 -10.68 -2.58
N GLU A 100 2.77 -11.00 -1.43
CA GLU A 100 1.41 -11.55 -1.38
C GLU A 100 0.38 -10.56 -1.92
N ALA A 101 0.49 -9.28 -1.56
CA ALA A 101 -0.36 -8.24 -2.11
C ALA A 101 -0.21 -8.14 -3.63
N LEU A 102 1.03 -8.11 -4.15
CA LEU A 102 1.29 -7.98 -5.59
C LEU A 102 0.68 -9.13 -6.38
N ASP A 103 0.80 -10.36 -5.89
CA ASP A 103 0.22 -11.52 -6.56
C ASP A 103 -1.31 -11.43 -6.59
N ALA A 104 -1.94 -11.04 -5.49
CA ALA A 104 -3.38 -10.84 -5.44
C ALA A 104 -3.85 -9.69 -6.36
N PHE A 105 -3.10 -8.59 -6.47
CA PHE A 105 -3.40 -7.51 -7.42
C PHE A 105 -3.23 -7.93 -8.88
N LYS A 106 -2.24 -8.77 -9.20
CA LYS A 106 -2.08 -9.34 -10.54
C LYS A 106 -3.26 -10.23 -10.89
N GLU A 107 -3.64 -11.13 -9.98
CA GLU A 107 -4.78 -12.04 -10.21
C GLU A 107 -6.08 -11.26 -10.44
N GLU A 108 -6.38 -10.28 -9.60
CA GLU A 108 -7.64 -9.52 -9.65
C GLU A 108 -7.70 -8.54 -10.84
N TYR A 109 -6.63 -7.80 -11.11
CA TYR A 109 -6.68 -6.64 -12.01
C TYR A 109 -5.87 -6.80 -13.30
N HIS A 110 -4.93 -7.75 -13.36
CA HIS A 110 -4.09 -7.95 -14.53
C HIS A 110 -4.56 -9.14 -15.38
N GLY A 111 -4.81 -10.29 -14.75
CA GLY A 111 -5.35 -11.47 -15.43
C GLY A 111 -4.60 -11.84 -16.72
N GLU A 112 -5.33 -11.97 -17.84
CA GLU A 112 -4.77 -12.27 -19.17
C GLU A 112 -4.36 -11.02 -19.98
N SER A 113 -4.16 -9.87 -19.32
CA SER A 113 -3.80 -8.62 -20.01
C SER A 113 -2.49 -8.74 -20.78
N LEU A 114 -2.48 -8.21 -22.00
CA LEU A 114 -1.27 -8.08 -22.84
C LEU A 114 -0.40 -6.87 -22.47
N LEU A 115 -0.89 -5.98 -21.59
CA LEU A 115 -0.13 -4.84 -21.08
C LEU A 115 0.74 -5.27 -19.91
N ASP A 116 1.82 -4.54 -19.63
CA ASP A 116 2.63 -4.78 -18.43
C ASP A 116 1.79 -4.55 -17.15
N PHE A 117 2.04 -5.38 -16.14
CA PHE A 117 1.45 -5.18 -14.81
C PHE A 117 2.01 -3.91 -14.19
N ILE A 118 1.11 -3.03 -13.74
CA ILE A 118 1.46 -1.82 -13.00
C ILE A 118 1.19 -2.11 -11.52
N PRO A 119 2.24 -2.25 -10.67
CA PRO A 119 2.06 -2.51 -9.25
C PRO A 119 1.23 -1.41 -8.56
N PRO A 120 0.44 -1.76 -7.53
CA PRO A 120 -0.17 -0.77 -6.66
C PRO A 120 0.89 0.07 -5.95
N ASN A 121 0.50 1.26 -5.51
CA ASN A 121 1.37 2.08 -4.67
C ASN A 121 1.54 1.44 -3.30
N VAL A 122 2.79 1.22 -2.88
CA VAL A 122 3.16 0.72 -1.54
C VAL A 122 3.96 1.80 -0.81
N PRO A 123 3.31 2.78 -0.14
CA PRO A 123 3.99 3.89 0.52
C PRO A 123 4.97 3.46 1.63
N ALA A 124 4.84 2.25 2.18
CA ALA A 124 5.70 1.70 3.22
C ALA A 124 7.20 1.83 2.90
N PHE A 125 7.61 1.43 1.69
CA PHE A 125 9.02 1.53 1.25
C PHE A 125 9.54 2.96 1.31
N LYS A 126 8.77 3.91 0.77
CA LYS A 126 9.15 5.32 0.79
C LYS A 126 9.21 5.87 2.22
N ARG A 127 8.24 5.52 3.06
CA ARG A 127 8.18 6.01 4.45
C ARG A 127 9.31 5.44 5.29
N LEU A 128 9.56 4.14 5.22
CA LEU A 128 10.64 3.52 5.97
C LEU A 128 12.01 4.06 5.54
N ALA A 129 12.25 4.22 4.24
CA ALA A 129 13.49 4.81 3.75
C ALA A 129 13.69 6.25 4.25
N VAL A 130 12.64 7.08 4.28
CA VAL A 130 12.71 8.45 4.84
C VAL A 130 12.98 8.42 6.34
N ILE A 131 12.31 7.54 7.10
CA ILE A 131 12.51 7.45 8.55
C ILE A 131 13.95 7.03 8.86
N TYR A 132 14.47 6.01 8.18
CA TYR A 132 15.87 5.60 8.34
C TYR A 132 16.86 6.68 7.91
N GLU A 133 16.56 7.42 6.84
CA GLU A 133 17.38 8.57 6.42
C GLU A 133 17.41 9.68 7.49
N GLU A 134 16.27 10.01 8.09
CA GLU A 134 16.15 10.99 9.18
C GLU A 134 16.88 10.54 10.45
N GLU A 135 16.95 9.23 10.70
CA GLU A 135 17.71 8.62 11.79
C GLU A 135 19.22 8.49 11.49
N GLY A 136 19.66 8.81 10.27
CA GLY A 136 21.04 8.63 9.82
C GLY A 136 21.43 7.18 9.47
N ASN A 137 20.46 6.26 9.50
CA ASN A 137 20.62 4.85 9.15
C ASN A 137 20.58 4.66 7.62
N TYR A 138 21.58 5.20 6.92
CA TYR A 138 21.56 5.21 5.45
C TYR A 138 21.66 3.82 4.82
N SER A 139 22.33 2.86 5.46
CA SER A 139 22.40 1.47 4.96
C SER A 139 21.01 0.85 4.90
N ASP A 140 20.25 0.92 6.00
CA ASP A 140 18.88 0.39 6.06
C ASP A 140 17.95 1.12 5.07
N ALA A 141 18.12 2.45 4.92
CA ALA A 141 17.37 3.22 3.93
C ALA A 141 17.67 2.78 2.48
N ILE A 142 18.92 2.43 2.17
CA ILE A 142 19.35 1.91 0.86
C ILE A 142 18.74 0.52 0.63
N GLU A 143 18.81 -0.38 1.61
CA GLU A 143 18.25 -1.74 1.52
C GLU A 143 16.75 -1.70 1.20
N VAL A 144 15.99 -0.83 1.88
CA VAL A 144 14.56 -0.63 1.58
C VAL A 144 14.33 -0.18 0.14
N CYS A 145 15.20 0.69 -0.41
CA CYS A 145 15.10 1.11 -1.80
C CYS A 145 15.43 -0.05 -2.76
N GLU A 146 16.42 -0.87 -2.44
CA GLU A 146 16.81 -2.04 -3.25
C GLU A 146 15.68 -3.08 -3.31
N GLU A 147 15.03 -3.38 -2.19
CA GLU A 147 13.87 -4.26 -2.14
C GLU A 147 12.72 -3.72 -3.01
N ALA A 148 12.43 -2.42 -2.93
CA ALA A 148 11.40 -1.80 -3.75
C ALA A 148 11.70 -1.90 -5.26
N ILE A 149 12.96 -1.68 -5.65
CA ILE A 149 13.42 -1.79 -7.04
C ILE A 149 13.28 -3.25 -7.52
N ALA A 150 13.68 -4.22 -6.70
CA ALA A 150 13.58 -5.64 -7.03
C ALA A 150 12.13 -6.09 -7.28
N LEU A 151 11.17 -5.46 -6.60
CA LEU A 151 9.73 -5.68 -6.78
C LEU A 151 9.10 -4.85 -7.91
N GLY A 152 9.88 -4.03 -8.63
CA GLY A 152 9.39 -3.17 -9.71
C GLY A 152 8.53 -2.01 -9.22
N LEU A 153 8.67 -1.60 -7.95
CA LEU A 153 7.90 -0.53 -7.35
C LEU A 153 8.49 0.85 -7.64
N ARG A 154 7.66 1.88 -7.53
CA ARG A 154 8.08 3.29 -7.69
C ARG A 154 7.56 4.13 -6.52
N ASP A 155 8.33 5.14 -6.10
CA ASP A 155 8.03 5.99 -4.94
C ASP A 155 7.21 7.26 -5.28
N GLY A 156 6.73 7.35 -6.53
CA GLY A 156 5.97 8.47 -7.08
C GLY A 156 6.79 9.71 -7.47
N THR A 157 8.12 9.69 -7.29
CA THR A 157 8.99 10.80 -7.69
C THR A 157 9.65 10.59 -9.06
N PRO A 158 10.11 11.65 -9.74
CA PRO A 158 10.98 11.52 -10.90
C PRO A 158 12.26 10.74 -10.52
N GLY A 159 12.50 9.62 -11.19
CA GLY A 159 13.64 8.73 -10.91
C GLY A 159 13.41 7.64 -9.86
N GLY A 160 12.26 7.62 -9.18
CA GLY A 160 11.85 6.48 -8.35
C GLY A 160 12.79 6.16 -7.18
N PHE A 161 12.82 4.87 -6.83
CA PHE A 161 13.69 4.37 -5.75
C PHE A 161 15.16 4.35 -6.16
N GLU A 162 15.48 4.29 -7.45
CA GLU A 162 16.83 4.37 -7.98
C GLU A 162 17.49 5.73 -7.66
N ALA A 163 16.77 6.82 -7.94
CA ALA A 163 17.26 8.16 -7.63
C ALA A 163 17.34 8.42 -6.12
N ARG A 164 16.44 7.82 -5.33
CA ARG A 164 16.52 7.88 -3.85
C ARG A 164 17.74 7.14 -3.34
N LYS A 165 17.97 5.90 -3.80
CA LYS A 165 19.13 5.08 -3.45
C LYS A 165 20.43 5.83 -3.71
N GLN A 166 20.60 6.40 -4.90
CA GLN A 166 21.81 7.15 -5.25
C GLN A 166 22.08 8.29 -4.26
N LYS A 167 21.06 9.08 -3.91
CA LYS A 167 21.20 10.17 -2.91
C LYS A 167 21.59 9.66 -1.52
N LEU A 168 21.04 8.51 -1.12
CA LEU A 168 21.38 7.89 0.16
C LEU A 168 22.81 7.35 0.16
N GLU A 169 23.29 6.81 -0.95
CA GLU A 169 24.69 6.37 -1.11
C GLU A 169 25.67 7.55 -1.00
N GLU A 170 25.35 8.68 -1.62
CA GLU A 170 26.14 9.93 -1.51
C GLU A 170 26.20 10.43 -0.06
N LYS A 171 25.07 10.41 0.66
CA LYS A 171 25.01 10.78 2.08
C LYS A 171 25.78 9.81 2.97
N ARG A 172 25.70 8.50 2.70
CA ARG A 172 26.45 7.47 3.43
C ARG A 172 27.96 7.64 3.30
N MET A 173 28.46 8.07 2.15
CA MET A 173 29.89 8.33 1.94
C MET A 173 30.37 9.66 2.55
N SER A 174 29.44 10.57 2.87
CA SER A 174 29.74 11.91 3.37
C SER A 174 29.62 12.04 4.90
N ASN A 175 29.09 11.02 5.58
CA ASN A 175 29.02 10.89 7.05
C ASN A 175 30.13 9.97 7.56
#